data_AF-A0A2H5YYE0-F1
#
_entry.id   AF-A0A2H5YYE0-F1
#
_cell.length_a   1.000
_cell.length_b   1.000
_cell.length_c   1.000
_cell.angle_alpha   90.00
_cell.angle_beta   90.00
_cell.angle_gamma   90.00
#
_symmetry.space_group_name_H-M   'P 1'
#
loop_
_entity.id
_entity.type
_entity.pdbx_description
1 polymer ?
#
loop_
_entity_poly.entity_id
_entity_poly.type
_entity_poly.pdbx_seq_one_letter_code
_entity_poly.pdbx_strand_id
1 'polypeptide(L)' 'MTAEEAAEAVRMLKPRVVIPMHYGAIVGSVEDAHRLAALVGELAEVRIYEPRGAPA' A
#
# COMPACT_ATOMS: atom_id res chain seq x y z
N MET A 1 -4.35 10.42 -1.33
CA MET A 1 -5.07 9.16 -1.07
C MET A 1 -4.56 8.63 0.26
N THR A 2 -5.45 8.44 1.23
CA THR A 2 -5.11 7.82 2.52
C THR A 2 -5.12 6.29 2.40
N ALA A 3 -4.62 5.58 3.41
CA ALA A 3 -4.68 4.12 3.46
C ALA A 3 -6.12 3.60 3.46
N GLU A 4 -7.05 4.33 4.09
CA GLU A 4 -8.47 4.00 4.15
C GLU A 4 -9.15 4.09 2.78
N GLU A 5 -8.90 5.19 2.05
CA GLU A 5 -9.41 5.39 0.69
C GLU A 5 -8.85 4.32 -0.26
N ALA A 6 -7.57 3.98 -0.12
CA ALA A 6 -6.93 2.94 -0.91
C ALA A 6 -7.52 1.55 -0.62
N ALA A 7 -7.83 1.24 0.64
CA ALA A 7 -8.48 -0.02 1.01
C ALA A 7 -9.90 -0.13 0.43
N GLU A 8 -10.62 0.99 0.32
CA GLU A 8 -11.92 1.01 -0.35
C GLU A 8 -11.80 0.73 -1.84
N ALA A 9 -10.80 1.32 -2.51
CA ALA A 9 -10.51 1.02 -3.91
C ALA A 9 -10.21 -0.48 -4.11
N VAL A 10 -9.47 -1.11 -3.20
CA VAL A 10 -9.20 -2.56 -3.23
C VAL A 10 -10.49 -3.38 -3.11
N ARG A 11 -11.40 -3.01 -2.19
CA ARG A 11 -12.71 -3.68 -2.04
C ARG A 11 -13.55 -3.60 -3.32
N MET A 12 -13.49 -2.47 -4.01
CA MET A 12 -14.25 -2.24 -5.25
C MET A 12 -13.65 -2.99 -6.45
N LEU A 13 -12.33 -2.94 -6.61
CA LEU A 13 -11.62 -3.51 -7.76
C LEU A 13 -11.39 -5.01 -7.65
N LYS A 14 -11.35 -5.56 -6.43
CA LYS A 14 -11.05 -6.97 -6.12
C LYS A 14 -9.78 -7.49 -6.84
N PRO A 15 -8.64 -6.79 -6.73
CA PRO A 15 -7.40 -7.23 -7.35
C PRO A 15 -6.86 -8.48 -6.65
N ARG A 16 -6.01 -9.24 -7.35
CA ARG A 16 -5.27 -10.35 -6.72
C ARG A 16 -4.07 -9.86 -5.91
N VAL A 17 -3.40 -8.83 -6.39
CA VAL A 17 -2.17 -8.27 -5.80
C VAL A 17 -2.30 -6.75 -5.77
N VAL A 18 -1.88 -6.14 -4.65
CA VAL A 18 -1.84 -4.70 -4.45
C VAL A 18 -0.39 -4.30 -4.15
N ILE A 19 0.09 -3.31 -4.89
CA ILE A 19 1.41 -2.71 -4.67
C ILE A 19 1.17 -1.24 -4.30
N PRO A 20 1.20 -0.87 -3.00
CA PRO A 20 1.17 0.53 -2.61
C PRO A 20 2.36 1.27 -3.24
N MET A 21 2.11 2.50 -3.65
CA MET A 21 3.11 3.39 -4.26
C MET A 21 2.90 4.82 -3.76
N HIS A 22 3.87 5.69 -4.06
CA HIS A 22 3.91 7.10 -3.65
C HIS A 22 3.99 7.37 -2.14
N TYR A 23 4.24 6.36 -1.30
CA TYR A 23 4.56 6.58 0.11
C TYR A 23 6.06 6.84 0.33
N GLY A 24 6.42 7.54 1.41
CA GLY A 24 7.80 7.75 1.88
C GLY A 24 8.61 8.79 1.09
N ALA A 25 8.66 8.70 -0.23
CA ALA A 25 9.45 9.61 -1.07
C ALA A 25 8.70 10.89 -1.50
N ILE A 26 7.36 10.85 -1.52
CA ILE A 26 6.54 11.95 -2.04
C ILE A 26 5.53 12.41 -0.98
N VAL A 27 4.76 11.48 -0.40
CA VAL A 27 3.77 11.76 0.64
C VAL A 27 3.71 10.61 1.64
N GLY A 28 3.33 10.86 2.89
CA GLY A 28 3.20 9.81 3.90
C GLY A 28 4.51 9.08 4.22
N SER A 29 4.41 7.92 4.86
CA SER A 29 5.56 7.09 5.23
C SER A 29 5.32 5.60 4.90
N VAL A 30 6.34 4.76 5.09
CA VAL A 30 6.20 3.30 4.85
C VAL A 30 5.11 2.67 5.74
N GLU A 31 4.84 3.28 6.88
CA GLU A 31 3.77 2.91 7.80
C GLU A 31 2.39 3.03 7.15
N ASP A 32 2.18 3.94 6.21
CA ASP A 32 0.92 4.02 5.45
C ASP A 32 0.73 2.78 4.55
N ALA A 33 1.81 2.26 3.99
CA ALA A 33 1.78 1.01 3.21
C ALA A 33 1.45 -0.19 4.10
N HIS A 34 2.04 -0.25 5.30
CA HIS A 34 1.71 -1.27 6.30
C HIS A 34 0.26 -1.16 6.79
N ARG A 35 -0.22 0.07 7.01
CA ARG A 35 -1.61 0.32 7.39
C ARG A 35 -2.57 -0.12 6.30
N LEU A 36 -2.27 0.16 5.03
CA LEU A 36 -3.05 -0.35 3.90
C LEU A 36 -3.07 -1.88 3.90
N ALA A 37 -1.93 -2.54 4.09
CA ALA A 37 -1.87 -4.01 4.14
C ALA A 37 -2.78 -4.59 5.22
N ALA A 38 -2.80 -3.99 6.41
CA ALA A 38 -3.68 -4.38 7.50
C ALA A 38 -5.17 -4.19 7.17
N LEU A 39 -5.53 -3.08 6.51
CA LEU A 39 -6.92 -2.79 6.12
C LEU A 39 -7.42 -3.66 4.96
N VAL A 40 -6.53 -4.06 4.06
CA VAL A 40 -6.84 -4.99 2.95
C VAL A 40 -7.05 -6.41 3.48
N GLY A 41 -6.22 -6.85 4.44
CA GLY A 41 -6.33 -8.17 5.05
C GLY A 41 -6.29 -9.28 4.00
N GLU A 42 -7.26 -10.20 4.07
CA GLU A 42 -7.33 -11.37 3.17
C GLU A 42 -7.94 -11.06 1.80
N LEU A 43 -8.36 -9.81 1.53
CA LEU A 43 -9.01 -9.46 0.27
C LEU A 43 -8.05 -9.53 -0.93
N ALA A 44 -6.76 -9.25 -0.72
CA ALA A 44 -5.73 -9.30 -1.75
C ALA A 44 -4.33 -9.45 -1.13
N GLU A 45 -3.37 -9.99 -1.89
CA GLU A 45 -1.97 -10.02 -1.47
C GLU A 45 -1.36 -8.61 -1.58
N VAL A 46 -0.84 -8.07 -0.48
CA VAL A 46 -0.19 -6.75 -0.48
C VAL A 46 1.33 -6.92 -0.47
N ARG A 47 2.00 -6.33 -1.46
CA ARG A 47 3.47 -6.37 -1.59
C ARG A 47 4.06 -4.98 -1.43
N ILE A 48 4.84 -4.80 -0.38
CA ILE A 48 5.51 -3.55 -0.04
C ILE A 48 6.94 -3.63 -0.57
N TYR A 49 7.36 -2.62 -1.34
CA TYR A 49 8.67 -2.56 -1.98
C TYR A 49 9.34 -1.23 -1.69
N GLU A 50 10.64 -1.27 -1.42
CA GLU A 50 11.47 -0.08 -1.31
C GLU A 50 12.06 0.32 -2.67
N PRO A 51 12.27 1.62 -2.93
CA PRO A 51 12.95 2.06 -4.14
C PRO A 51 14.35 1.45 -4.24
N ARG A 52 14.67 0.92 -5.42
CA ARG A 52 16.03 0.46 -5.70
C ARG A 52 17.02 1.62 -5.53
N GLY A 53 17.95 1.49 -4.58
CA GLY A 53 19.00 2.49 -4.33
C GLY A 53 18.72 3.46 -3.17
N ALA A 54 17.69 3.24 -2.36
CA ALA A 54 17.56 3.94 -1.08
C ALA A 54 18.78 3.65 -0.18
N PRO A 55 19.38 4.66 0.47
CA PRO A 55 20.49 4.44 1.40
C PRO A 55 20.01 3.56 2.57
N ALA A 56 20.84 2.58 2.93
CA ALA A 56 20.61 1.66 4.06
C ALA A 56 20.61 2.37 5.41
#